data_AF-A0A9P7DLK3-F1
#
_entry.id   AF-A0A9P7DLK3-F1
#
_cell.length_a   1.000
_cell.length_b   1.000
_cell.length_c   1.000
_cell.angle_alpha   90.00
_cell.angle_beta   90.00
_cell.angle_gamma   90.00
#
_symmetry.space_group_name_H-M   'P 1'
#
loop_
_entity.id
_entity.type
_entity.pdbx_description
1 polymer ?
#
loop_
_entity_poly.entity_id
_entity_poly.type
_entity_poly.pdbx_seq_one_letter_code
_entity_poly.pdbx_strand_id
1 'polypeptide(L)'
;FPGASQMYGTGHTFLDLLNSDENSVHRATNLYYPFSGQKDWELASWLLHSGLSMGKIDSFLSLEIIQGLPLSFSSAKELQGRAEMLPSSPHWMSQVIEMTHPTKTPVVLYWRDPLDCISSILNHPSFHDQLDFTPRKVYTMAQQLCHVYSE
;
A
#
# COMPACT_ATOMS: atom_id res chain seq x y z
N PHE A 1 6.63 -26.76 19.38
CA PHE A 1 7.37 -27.30 18.22
C PHE A 1 8.85 -26.98 18.40
N PRO A 2 9.72 -27.97 18.73
CA PRO A 2 11.17 -27.74 18.79
C PRO A 2 11.67 -27.35 17.40
N GLY A 3 12.37 -26.21 17.27
CA GLY A 3 12.83 -25.68 15.98
C GLY A 3 11.78 -24.91 15.17
N ALA A 4 10.64 -24.53 15.77
CA ALA A 4 9.71 -23.60 15.13
C ALA A 4 10.35 -22.24 14.88
N SER A 5 9.80 -21.49 13.92
CA SER A 5 10.17 -20.11 13.64
C SER A 5 10.15 -19.30 14.93
N GLN A 6 11.32 -18.79 15.29
CA GLN A 6 11.48 -17.89 16.42
C GLN A 6 11.43 -16.47 15.84
N MET A 7 10.61 -15.59 16.41
CA MET A 7 10.66 -14.18 16.03
C MET A 7 11.99 -13.61 16.53
N TYR A 8 12.89 -13.30 15.61
CA TYR A 8 14.18 -12.68 15.92
C TYR A 8 14.02 -11.16 15.94
N GLY A 9 13.81 -10.61 17.14
CA GLY A 9 13.67 -9.18 17.37
C GLY A 9 12.33 -8.61 16.92
N THR A 10 12.09 -7.35 17.29
CA THR A 10 11.03 -6.49 16.73
C THR A 10 11.63 -5.74 15.55
N GLY A 11 11.44 -6.25 14.34
CA GLY A 11 11.66 -5.45 13.13
C GLY A 11 10.69 -4.27 13.12
N HIS A 12 11.09 -3.15 12.52
CA HIS A 12 10.18 -2.04 12.32
C HIS A 12 9.07 -2.47 11.36
N THR A 13 7.83 -2.46 11.83
CA THR A 13 6.67 -2.58 10.95
C THR A 13 6.56 -1.33 10.08
N PHE A 14 5.75 -1.36 9.04
CA PHE A 14 5.43 -0.17 8.25
C PHE A 14 4.76 0.89 9.09
N LEU A 15 3.93 0.51 10.08
CA LEU A 15 3.40 1.49 11.00
C LEU A 15 4.53 2.13 11.80
N ASP A 16 5.54 1.37 12.21
CA ASP A 16 6.72 1.93 12.88
C ASP A 16 7.54 2.83 11.93
N LEU A 17 7.74 2.43 10.67
CA LEU A 17 8.44 3.23 9.65
C LEU A 17 7.67 4.50 9.30
N LEU A 18 6.36 4.40 9.13
CA LEU A 18 5.46 5.53 8.88
C LEU A 18 5.40 6.48 10.08
N ASN A 19 5.43 5.93 11.30
CA ASN A 19 5.44 6.73 12.53
C ASN A 19 6.85 7.25 12.90
N SER A 20 7.89 6.85 12.17
CA SER A 20 9.27 7.30 12.40
C SER A 20 9.81 8.19 11.27
N ASP A 21 9.06 8.38 10.19
CA ASP A 21 9.44 9.30 9.12
C ASP A 21 9.34 10.78 9.57
N GLU A 22 9.92 11.68 8.79
CA GLU A 22 9.92 13.12 9.08
C GLU A 22 8.51 13.73 9.15
N ASN A 23 7.52 13.07 8.53
CA ASN A 23 6.13 13.49 8.47
C ASN A 23 5.29 12.96 9.64
N SER A 24 5.82 12.06 10.48
CA SER A 24 5.15 11.48 11.64
C SER A 24 4.62 12.54 12.61
N VAL A 25 5.39 13.62 12.82
CA VAL A 25 5.00 14.77 13.66
C VAL A 25 3.73 15.44 13.14
N HIS A 26 3.62 15.58 11.81
CA HIS A 26 2.42 16.13 11.18
C HIS A 26 1.23 15.16 11.29
N ARG A 27 1.47 13.85 11.14
CA ARG A 27 0.41 12.83 11.29
C ARG A 27 -0.14 12.71 12.71
N ALA A 28 0.66 13.01 13.73
CA ALA A 28 0.21 13.04 15.12
C ALA A 28 -0.88 14.11 15.38
N THR A 29 -0.85 15.22 14.64
CA THR A 29 -1.85 16.29 14.74
C THR A 29 -2.94 16.19 13.66
N ASN A 30 -2.61 15.62 12.51
CA ASN A 30 -3.51 15.44 11.38
C ASN A 30 -3.30 14.06 10.73
N LEU A 31 -4.21 13.13 11.03
CA LEU A 31 -4.19 11.77 10.48
C LEU A 31 -4.15 11.71 8.95
N TYR A 32 -4.64 12.74 8.27
CA TYR A 32 -4.75 12.78 6.81
C TYR A 32 -3.54 13.45 6.12
N TYR A 33 -2.51 13.86 6.87
CA TYR A 33 -1.31 14.43 6.26
C TYR A 33 -0.70 13.45 5.22
N PRO A 34 -0.34 13.92 4.00
CA PRO A 34 -0.03 15.30 3.62
C PRO A 34 -1.23 16.18 3.26
N PHE A 35 -2.46 15.70 3.32
CA PHE A 35 -3.65 16.51 3.05
C PHE A 35 -4.06 17.33 4.27
N SER A 36 -4.81 18.42 4.07
CA SER A 36 -5.20 19.33 5.17
C SER A 36 -6.20 18.70 6.15
N GLY A 37 -6.91 17.66 5.72
CA GLY A 37 -7.85 16.90 6.54
C GLY A 37 -8.63 15.89 5.71
N GLN A 38 -9.66 15.28 6.33
CA GLN A 38 -10.44 14.20 5.71
C GLN A 38 -11.08 14.59 4.37
N LYS A 39 -11.74 15.76 4.31
CA LYS A 39 -12.45 16.20 3.10
C LYS A 39 -11.51 16.46 1.93
N ASP A 40 -10.35 17.04 2.23
CA ASP A 40 -9.29 17.29 1.25
C ASP A 40 -8.69 15.97 0.74
N TRP A 41 -8.43 15.02 1.64
CA TRP A 41 -7.97 13.68 1.29
C TRP A 41 -9.00 12.90 0.46
N GLU A 42 -10.28 12.99 0.79
CA GLU A 42 -11.35 12.29 0.06
C GLU A 42 -11.43 12.76 -1.40
N LEU A 43 -11.40 14.07 -1.62
CA LEU A 43 -11.38 14.65 -2.95
C LEU A 43 -10.09 14.28 -3.71
N ALA A 44 -8.94 14.41 -3.05
CA ALA A 44 -7.64 14.02 -3.60
C ALA A 44 -7.61 12.56 -4.05
N SER A 45 -8.05 11.66 -3.17
CA SER A 45 -8.14 10.23 -3.44
C SER A 45 -9.04 9.96 -4.64
N TRP A 46 -10.24 10.56 -4.68
CA TRP A 46 -11.13 10.39 -5.81
C TRP A 46 -10.50 10.89 -7.12
N LEU A 47 -9.86 12.06 -7.12
CA LEU A 47 -9.19 12.61 -8.30
C LEU A 47 -8.06 11.70 -8.80
N LEU A 48 -7.22 11.17 -7.90
CA LEU A 48 -6.12 10.26 -8.25
C LEU A 48 -6.62 8.95 -8.89
N HIS A 49 -7.77 8.44 -8.44
CA HIS A 49 -8.35 7.18 -8.94
C HIS A 49 -9.34 7.37 -10.10
N SER A 50 -9.72 8.60 -10.43
CA SER A 50 -10.73 8.91 -11.45
C SER A 50 -10.32 8.59 -12.90
N GLY A 51 -9.01 8.42 -13.16
CA GLY A 51 -8.47 8.28 -14.51
C GLY A 51 -8.53 9.56 -15.36
N LEU A 52 -8.78 10.72 -14.74
CA LEU A 52 -8.73 12.01 -15.41
C LEU A 52 -7.29 12.36 -15.80
N SER A 53 -7.11 13.02 -16.95
CA SER A 53 -5.82 13.59 -17.31
C SER A 53 -5.48 14.77 -16.41
N MET A 54 -4.18 15.07 -16.23
CA MET A 54 -3.72 16.20 -15.43
C MET A 54 -4.40 17.52 -15.82
N GLY A 55 -4.53 17.79 -17.13
CA GLY A 55 -5.20 19.01 -17.60
C GLY A 55 -6.70 19.08 -17.26
N LYS A 56 -7.41 17.94 -17.19
CA LYS A 56 -8.80 17.92 -16.73
C LYS A 56 -8.91 18.14 -15.22
N ILE A 57 -7.95 17.62 -14.45
CA ILE A 57 -7.85 17.88 -13.02
C ILE A 57 -7.57 19.38 -12.79
N ASP A 58 -6.64 19.99 -13.51
CA ASP A 58 -6.36 21.42 -13.42
C ASP A 58 -7.58 22.28 -13.80
N SER A 59 -8.31 21.89 -14.85
CA SER A 59 -9.58 22.55 -15.23
C SER A 59 -10.69 22.37 -14.20
N PHE A 60 -10.69 21.29 -13.43
CA PHE A 60 -11.64 21.08 -12.34
C PHE A 60 -11.25 21.95 -11.13
N LEU A 61 -9.96 22.00 -10.79
CA LEU A 61 -9.44 22.81 -9.69
C LEU A 61 -9.55 24.32 -9.93
N SER A 62 -9.66 24.75 -11.20
CA SER A 62 -9.87 26.16 -11.55
C SER A 62 -11.32 26.63 -11.46
N LEU A 63 -12.28 25.73 -11.20
CA LEU A 63 -13.68 26.13 -10.99
C LEU A 63 -13.80 26.99 -9.72
N GLU A 64 -14.51 28.12 -9.80
CA GLU A 64 -14.64 29.07 -8.69
C GLU A 64 -15.11 28.42 -7.39
N ILE A 65 -16.06 27.48 -7.48
CA ILE A 65 -16.57 26.74 -6.31
C ILE A 65 -15.49 25.86 -5.66
N ILE A 66 -14.56 25.32 -6.46
CA ILE A 66 -13.47 24.47 -5.99
C ILE A 66 -12.33 25.33 -5.41
N GLN A 67 -12.04 26.48 -6.01
CA GLN A 67 -11.07 27.44 -5.48
C GLN A 67 -11.47 28.01 -4.10
N GLY A 68 -12.76 28.02 -3.79
CA GLY A 68 -13.26 28.40 -2.46
C GLY A 68 -13.04 27.36 -1.37
N LEU A 69 -12.65 26.12 -1.71
CA LEU A 69 -12.39 25.06 -0.75
C LEU A 69 -10.96 25.17 -0.18
N PRO A 70 -10.74 24.89 1.11
CA PRO A 70 -9.41 24.89 1.72
C PRO A 70 -8.62 23.62 1.38
N LEU A 71 -8.43 23.37 0.09
CA LEU A 71 -7.66 22.23 -0.41
C LEU A 71 -6.17 22.44 -0.16
N SER A 72 -5.45 21.34 0.05
CA SER A 72 -4.00 21.40 0.22
C SER A 72 -3.25 21.52 -1.11
N PHE A 73 -3.92 21.35 -2.24
CA PHE A 73 -3.35 21.39 -3.58
C PHE A 73 -4.16 22.29 -4.50
N SER A 74 -3.48 22.95 -5.43
CA SER A 74 -4.06 23.87 -6.42
C SER A 74 -3.92 23.37 -7.85
N SER A 75 -3.12 22.32 -8.08
CA SER A 75 -2.89 21.71 -9.39
C SER A 75 -2.79 20.19 -9.30
N ALA A 76 -2.96 19.51 -10.43
CA ALA A 76 -2.75 18.08 -10.59
C ALA A 76 -1.32 17.68 -10.22
N LYS A 77 -0.34 18.54 -10.53
CA LYS A 77 1.07 18.32 -10.18
C LYS A 77 1.30 18.35 -8.67
N GLU A 78 0.70 19.31 -7.98
CA GLU A 78 0.77 19.39 -6.51
C GLU A 78 0.07 18.22 -5.85
N LEU A 79 -1.10 17.84 -6.37
CA LEU A 79 -1.83 16.65 -5.92
C LEU A 79 -0.95 15.38 -6.04
N GLN A 80 -0.30 15.19 -7.18
CA GLN A 80 0.59 14.06 -7.40
C GLN A 80 1.81 14.11 -6.47
N GLY A 81 2.45 15.28 -6.33
CA GLY A 81 3.60 15.44 -5.42
C GLY A 81 3.24 15.13 -3.97
N ARG A 82 2.04 15.50 -3.52
CA ARG A 82 1.54 15.10 -2.19
C ARG A 82 1.29 13.60 -2.11
N ALA A 83 0.71 12.99 -3.14
CA ALA A 83 0.52 11.54 -3.18
C ALA A 83 1.87 10.78 -3.10
N GLU A 84 2.91 11.30 -3.72
CA GLU A 84 4.28 10.74 -3.70
C GLU A 84 4.97 10.87 -2.33
N MET A 85 4.49 11.74 -1.44
CA MET A 85 4.95 11.80 -0.04
C MET A 85 4.41 10.65 0.82
N LEU A 86 3.37 9.96 0.34
CA LEU A 86 2.87 8.76 1.00
C LEU A 86 3.88 7.62 0.78
N PRO A 87 3.99 6.70 1.74
CA PRO A 87 4.90 5.57 1.61
C PRO A 87 4.56 4.77 0.34
N SER A 88 5.58 4.52 -0.48
CA SER A 88 5.41 3.83 -1.75
C SER A 88 5.00 2.37 -1.54
N SER A 89 4.14 1.88 -2.42
CA SER A 89 3.85 0.45 -2.53
C SER A 89 5.00 -0.28 -3.25
N PRO A 90 5.10 -1.62 -3.10
CA PRO A 90 6.08 -2.41 -3.83
C PRO A 90 6.01 -2.13 -5.34
N HIS A 91 7.15 -1.80 -5.94
CA HIS A 91 7.22 -1.37 -7.33
C HIS A 91 6.92 -2.53 -8.29
N TRP A 92 6.17 -2.22 -9.36
CA TRP A 92 6.04 -3.13 -10.49
C TRP A 92 7.34 -3.18 -11.28
N MET A 93 7.81 -4.40 -11.54
CA MET A 93 8.92 -4.71 -12.43
C MET A 93 8.36 -5.35 -13.71
N SER A 94 9.05 -5.13 -14.82
CA SER A 94 8.72 -5.79 -16.08
C SER A 94 9.97 -6.21 -16.83
N GLN A 95 9.88 -7.33 -17.54
CA GLN A 95 10.93 -7.82 -18.42
C GLN A 95 10.31 -8.51 -19.62
N VAL A 96 10.91 -8.24 -20.78
CA VAL A 96 10.59 -8.95 -22.01
C VAL A 96 11.25 -10.32 -21.96
N ILE A 97 10.45 -11.38 -22.07
CA ILE A 97 10.94 -12.76 -22.16
C ILE A 97 11.26 -13.05 -23.63
N GLU A 98 12.50 -13.46 -23.88
CA GLU A 98 12.91 -13.95 -25.19
C GLU A 98 12.34 -15.35 -25.41
N MET A 99 11.51 -15.49 -26.44
CA MET A 99 10.88 -16.76 -26.80
C MET A 99 11.70 -17.43 -27.90
N THR A 100 11.91 -18.75 -27.79
CA THR A 100 12.61 -19.56 -28.82
C THR A 100 11.88 -19.55 -30.17
N HIS A 101 10.58 -19.26 -30.17
CA HIS A 101 9.76 -19.15 -31.38
C HIS A 101 9.22 -17.72 -31.55
N PRO A 102 9.18 -17.20 -32.78
CA PRO A 102 8.72 -15.84 -33.03
C PRO A 102 7.25 -15.70 -32.63
N THR A 103 6.99 -14.73 -31.75
CA THR A 103 5.65 -14.30 -31.34
C THR A 103 5.28 -12.99 -32.05
N LYS A 104 3.99 -12.76 -32.31
CA LYS A 104 3.52 -11.52 -32.97
C LYS A 104 3.75 -10.27 -32.11
N THR A 105 3.75 -10.45 -30.79
CA THR A 105 4.00 -9.41 -29.79
C THR A 105 4.96 -9.94 -28.74
N PRO A 106 5.84 -9.08 -28.19
CA PRO A 106 6.77 -9.50 -27.13
C PRO A 106 5.99 -9.97 -25.91
N VAL A 107 6.44 -11.08 -25.31
CA VAL A 107 5.91 -11.58 -24.04
C VAL A 107 6.55 -10.77 -22.93
N VAL A 108 5.75 -10.01 -22.19
CA VAL A 108 6.23 -9.21 -21.06
C VAL A 108 5.78 -9.87 -19.76
N LEU A 109 6.73 -10.24 -18.91
CA LEU A 109 6.49 -10.67 -17.55
C LEU A 109 6.40 -9.43 -16.67
N TYR A 110 5.34 -9.35 -15.86
CA TYR A 110 5.18 -8.33 -14.82
C TYR A 110 5.22 -9.02 -13.47
N TRP A 111 6.04 -8.51 -12.56
CA TRP A 111 6.14 -9.04 -11.19
C TRP A 111 6.50 -7.93 -10.20
N ARG A 112 6.53 -8.27 -8.92
CA ARG A 112 7.01 -7.42 -7.83
C ARG A 112 8.03 -8.20 -7.02
N ASP A 113 8.87 -7.51 -6.26
CA ASP A 113 9.72 -8.18 -5.29
C ASP A 113 8.83 -8.87 -4.23
N PRO A 114 8.91 -10.21 -4.07
CA PRO A 114 8.09 -10.94 -3.11
C PRO A 114 8.39 -10.52 -1.67
N LEU A 115 9.63 -10.15 -1.34
CA LEU A 115 9.99 -9.70 0.01
C LEU A 115 9.36 -8.34 0.31
N ASP A 116 9.35 -7.41 -0.65
CA ASP A 116 8.66 -6.12 -0.49
C ASP A 116 7.15 -6.31 -0.37
N CYS A 117 6.57 -7.25 -1.12
CA CYS A 117 5.15 -7.58 -1.02
C CYS A 117 4.78 -8.17 0.33
N ILE A 118 5.54 -9.17 0.80
CA ILE A 118 5.33 -9.79 2.11
C ILE A 118 5.50 -8.72 3.20
N SER A 119 6.57 -7.94 3.13
CA SER A 119 6.81 -6.81 4.02
C SER A 119 5.59 -5.91 4.03
N SER A 120 5.15 -5.38 2.90
CA SER A 120 3.99 -4.49 2.75
C SER A 120 2.68 -5.08 3.30
N ILE A 121 2.42 -6.38 3.10
CA ILE A 121 1.21 -7.05 3.60
C ILE A 121 1.26 -7.19 5.11
N LEU A 122 2.35 -7.73 5.68
CA LEU A 122 2.51 -7.91 7.13
C LEU A 122 2.45 -6.58 7.90
N ASN A 123 2.73 -5.51 7.17
CA ASN A 123 2.79 -4.15 7.61
C ASN A 123 1.46 -3.38 7.50
N HIS A 124 0.46 -3.98 6.86
CA HIS A 124 -0.81 -3.31 6.66
C HIS A 124 -1.60 -3.27 7.98
N PRO A 125 -2.11 -2.11 8.42
CA PRO A 125 -2.73 -1.94 9.74
C PRO A 125 -3.89 -2.91 10.03
N SER A 126 -4.63 -3.31 9.00
CA SER A 126 -5.73 -4.27 9.15
C SER A 126 -5.31 -5.65 9.65
N PHE A 127 -4.04 -6.03 9.48
CA PHE A 127 -3.51 -7.32 9.88
C PHE A 127 -2.79 -7.29 11.24
N HIS A 128 -2.57 -6.12 11.84
CA HIS A 128 -1.78 -5.99 13.08
C HIS A 128 -2.19 -7.00 14.17
N ASP A 129 -3.49 -7.12 14.43
CA ASP A 129 -4.02 -8.02 15.46
C ASP A 129 -4.41 -9.43 14.92
N GLN A 130 -4.22 -9.67 13.63
CA GLN A 130 -4.62 -10.91 12.95
C GLN A 130 -3.44 -11.81 12.57
N LEU A 131 -2.21 -11.31 12.68
CA LEU A 131 -1.00 -12.07 12.37
C LEU A 131 -0.67 -13.04 13.51
N ASP A 132 -0.72 -14.33 13.21
CA ASP A 132 -0.19 -15.37 14.08
C ASP A 132 0.95 -16.13 13.40
N PHE A 133 2.16 -15.94 13.93
CA PHE A 133 3.36 -16.62 13.46
C PHE A 133 3.63 -17.93 14.21
N THR A 134 2.76 -18.30 15.16
CA THR A 134 2.91 -19.51 15.96
C THR A 134 2.37 -20.70 15.17
N PRO A 135 3.19 -21.73 14.89
CA PRO A 135 2.68 -22.93 14.23
C PRO A 135 1.63 -23.61 15.11
N ARG A 136 0.45 -23.87 14.54
CA ARG A 136 -0.66 -24.57 15.20
C ARG A 136 -0.89 -25.94 14.56
N LYS A 137 -1.28 -26.92 15.37
CA LYS A 137 -1.87 -28.18 14.86
C LYS A 137 -3.38 -28.05 14.96
N VAL A 138 -4.07 -28.16 13.83
CA VAL A 138 -5.53 -28.11 13.78
C VAL A 138 -6.04 -29.53 13.56
N TYR A 139 -6.99 -29.96 14.37
CA TYR A 139 -7.58 -31.30 14.28
C TYR A 139 -9.09 -31.19 14.06
N THR A 140 -9.65 -32.03 13.20
CA THR A 140 -11.09 -31.99 12.86
C THR A 140 -11.98 -32.39 14.04
N MET A 141 -11.44 -33.18 14.98
CA MET A 141 -12.18 -33.81 16.08
C MET A 141 -11.46 -33.63 17.41
N ALA A 142 -12.22 -33.57 18.51
CA ALA A 142 -11.68 -33.42 19.88
C ALA A 142 -10.66 -34.50 20.27
N GLN A 143 -10.73 -35.69 19.66
CA GLN A 143 -9.81 -36.80 19.89
C GLN A 143 -8.45 -36.64 19.19
N GLN A 144 -8.22 -35.55 18.44
CA GLN A 144 -6.98 -35.27 17.71
C GLN A 144 -6.53 -36.38 16.73
N LEU A 145 -7.47 -37.17 16.21
CA LEU A 145 -7.19 -38.34 15.37
C LEU A 145 -6.82 -38.00 13.93
N CYS A 146 -7.31 -36.87 13.41
CA CYS A 146 -7.06 -36.44 12.04
C CYS A 146 -6.51 -35.02 12.04
N HIS A 147 -5.24 -34.88 11.63
CA HIS A 147 -4.61 -33.58 11.42
C HIS A 147 -5.19 -32.96 10.15
N VAL A 148 -5.64 -31.71 10.26
CA VAL A 148 -6.11 -30.91 9.13
C VAL A 148 -4.90 -30.21 8.53
N TYR A 149 -4.69 -30.44 7.24
CA TYR A 149 -3.78 -29.65 6.42
C TYR A 149 -4.64 -28.64 5.68
N SER A 150 -4.57 -27.36 6.07
CA SER A 150 -5.15 -26.26 5.31
C SER A 150 -4.09 -25.69 4.37
N GLU A 151 -4.50 -25.32 3.16
CA GLU A 151 -3.67 -24.56 2.20
C GLU A 151 -3.52 -23.08 2.61
#